data_AF-A0A0Q9QNN9-F1
#
_entry.id   AF-A0A0Q9QNN9-F1
#
_cell.length_a   1.000
_cell.length_b   1.000
_cell.length_c   1.000
_cell.angle_alpha   90.00
_cell.angle_beta   90.00
_cell.angle_gamma   90.00
#
_symmetry.space_group_name_H-M   'P 1'
#
loop_
_entity.id
_entity.type
_entity.pdbx_description
1 polymer ?
#
loop_
_entity_poly.entity_id
_entity_poly.type
_entity_poly.pdbx_seq_one_letter_code
_entity_poly.pdbx_strand_id
1 'polypeptide(L)'
;MSSAATAMSALHRALDAPPEPGIALGNWRWTIRQRLADVREVLIRESEHPDDAWLAARGTAALRERTALIARMGELGPQVLESPDVAEVRQALLRLLADIDRHFQKLRDLAYDDVEMEFGGSE
;
A
#
# COMPACT_ATOMS: atom_id res chain seq x y z
N MET A 1 -4.04 -15.11 5.80
CA MET A 1 -3.38 -13.79 5.62
C MET A 1 -4.19 -13.00 4.60
N SER A 2 -4.51 -11.73 4.86
CA SER A 2 -5.22 -10.87 3.89
C SER A 2 -4.40 -10.72 2.60
N SER A 3 -5.09 -10.56 1.47
CA SER A 3 -4.47 -10.28 0.15
C SER A 3 -3.52 -9.08 0.23
N ALA A 4 -3.88 -8.05 1.02
CA ALA A 4 -3.03 -6.89 1.28
C ALA A 4 -1.70 -7.23 1.94
N ALA A 5 -1.72 -8.00 3.03
CA ALA A 5 -0.51 -8.38 3.76
C ALA A 5 0.45 -9.18 2.89
N THR A 6 -0.08 -10.05 2.02
CA THR A 6 0.72 -10.83 1.06
C THR A 6 1.39 -9.93 0.01
N ALA A 7 0.64 -9.01 -0.62
CA ALA A 7 1.17 -8.10 -1.62
C ALA A 7 2.24 -7.17 -1.03
N MET A 8 1.97 -6.60 0.15
CA MET A 8 2.90 -5.73 0.88
C MET A 8 4.19 -6.46 1.26
N SER A 9 4.08 -7.67 1.80
CA SER A 9 5.24 -8.50 2.15
C SER A 9 6.08 -8.87 0.93
N ALA A 10 5.43 -9.17 -0.20
CA ALA A 10 6.12 -9.49 -1.45
C ALA A 10 6.90 -8.30 -2.00
N LEU A 11 6.32 -7.08 -1.96
CA LEU A 11 7.03 -5.86 -2.34
C LEU A 11 8.19 -5.56 -1.38
N HIS A 12 7.99 -5.69 -0.07
CA HIS A 12 9.06 -5.49 0.93
C HIS A 12 10.26 -6.40 0.65
N ARG A 13 10.03 -7.71 0.48
CA ARG A 13 11.10 -8.68 0.20
C ARG A 13 11.85 -8.37 -1.09
N ALA A 14 11.14 -7.90 -2.13
CA ALA A 14 11.77 -7.52 -3.39
C ALA A 14 12.64 -6.25 -3.22
N LEU A 15 12.25 -5.33 -2.34
CA LEU A 15 13.04 -4.14 -2.00
C LEU A 15 14.24 -4.47 -1.11
N ASP A 16 14.17 -5.51 -0.26
CA ASP A 16 15.27 -5.86 0.65
C ASP A 16 16.50 -6.45 -0.04
N ALA A 17 16.37 -6.96 -1.26
CA ALA A 17 17.49 -7.41 -2.06
C ALA A 17 18.09 -6.21 -2.86
N PRO A 18 19.27 -5.67 -2.48
CA PRO A 18 19.89 -4.60 -3.24
C PRO A 18 20.29 -5.09 -4.64
N PRO A 19 19.94 -4.38 -5.72
CA PRO A 19 20.26 -4.83 -7.07
C PRO A 19 21.74 -4.56 -7.42
N GLU A 20 22.38 -5.55 -8.02
CA GLU A 20 23.67 -5.35 -8.69
C GLU A 20 23.46 -4.75 -10.10
N PRO A 21 24.41 -3.95 -10.62
CA PRO A 21 24.33 -3.40 -11.98
C PRO A 21 24.17 -4.48 -13.06
N GLY A 22 23.53 -4.13 -14.18
CA GLY A 22 23.38 -5.03 -15.35
C GLY A 22 22.07 -5.80 -15.38
N ILE A 23 22.11 -7.09 -15.75
CA ILE A 23 20.91 -7.94 -15.88
C ILE A 23 20.16 -8.05 -14.55
N ALA A 24 20.88 -8.09 -13.43
CA ALA A 24 20.30 -8.11 -12.10
C ALA A 24 19.43 -6.86 -11.82
N LEU A 25 19.89 -5.67 -12.23
CA LEU A 25 19.10 -4.44 -12.13
C LEU A 25 17.85 -4.47 -13.00
N GLY A 26 17.94 -4.95 -14.24
CA GLY A 26 16.77 -5.10 -15.12
C GLY A 26 15.70 -6.01 -14.52
N ASN A 27 16.12 -7.16 -13.98
CA ASN A 27 15.23 -8.12 -13.31
C ASN A 27 14.61 -7.54 -12.03
N TRP A 28 15.39 -6.78 -11.26
CA TRP A 28 14.89 -6.09 -10.07
C TRP A 28 13.80 -5.08 -10.44
N ARG A 29 14.05 -4.20 -11.42
CA ARG A 29 13.07 -3.20 -11.88
C ARG A 29 11.76 -3.86 -12.33
N TRP A 30 11.86 -4.94 -13.11
CA TRP A 30 10.69 -5.70 -13.54
C TRP A 30 9.92 -6.30 -12.36
N THR A 31 10.62 -6.93 -11.42
CA THR A 31 10.01 -7.51 -10.22
C THR A 31 9.29 -6.46 -9.39
N ILE A 32 9.94 -5.31 -9.12
CA ILE A 32 9.33 -4.20 -8.39
C ILE A 32 8.08 -3.68 -9.10
N ARG A 33 8.08 -3.56 -10.43
CA ARG A 33 6.91 -3.13 -11.20
C ARG A 33 5.71 -4.08 -11.04
N GLN A 34 5.95 -5.39 -11.08
CA GLN A 34 4.88 -6.38 -10.86
C GLN A 34 4.33 -6.28 -9.43
N ARG A 35 5.20 -6.18 -8.41
CA ARG A 35 4.76 -6.05 -7.02
C ARG A 35 4.04 -4.74 -6.73
N LEU A 36 4.44 -3.64 -7.38
CA LEU A 36 3.68 -2.39 -7.29
C LEU A 36 2.29 -2.50 -7.92
N ALA A 37 2.14 -3.23 -9.03
CA ALA A 37 0.83 -3.49 -9.60
C ALA A 37 -0.06 -4.31 -8.65
N ASP A 38 0.49 -5.34 -8.00
CA ASP A 38 -0.22 -6.14 -6.99
C ASP A 38 -0.72 -5.27 -5.83
N VAL A 39 0.14 -4.40 -5.28
CA VAL A 39 -0.24 -3.50 -4.16
C VAL A 39 -1.25 -2.45 -4.62
N ARG A 40 -1.12 -1.92 -5.84
CA ARG A 40 -2.09 -0.99 -6.42
C ARG A 40 -3.48 -1.62 -6.52
N GLU A 41 -3.55 -2.87 -6.97
CA GLU A 41 -4.81 -3.59 -7.09
C GLU A 41 -5.49 -3.78 -5.74
N VAL A 42 -4.73 -4.13 -4.71
CA VAL A 42 -5.23 -4.21 -3.33
C VAL A 42 -5.81 -2.85 -2.89
N LEU A 43 -5.08 -1.75 -3.10
CA LEU A 43 -5.57 -0.42 -2.77
C LEU A 43 -6.84 -0.08 -3.55
N ILE A 44 -6.96 -0.48 -4.82
CA ILE A 44 -8.18 -0.21 -5.60
C ILE A 44 -9.39 -0.93 -5.01
N ARG A 45 -9.24 -2.23 -4.72
CA ARG A 45 -10.32 -3.10 -4.20
C ARG A 45 -10.69 -2.83 -2.74
N GLU A 46 -9.84 -2.14 -1.98
CA GLU A 46 -10.16 -1.74 -0.62
C GLU A 46 -11.49 -0.97 -0.53
N SER A 47 -11.80 -0.13 -1.52
CA SER A 47 -13.07 0.63 -1.55
C SER A 47 -14.27 -0.13 -2.14
N GLU A 48 -14.12 -1.40 -2.51
CA GLU A 48 -15.21 -2.20 -3.11
C GLU A 48 -16.03 -2.96 -2.06
N HIS A 49 -15.68 -2.87 -0.77
CA HIS A 49 -16.42 -3.52 0.30
C HIS A 49 -17.67 -2.70 0.68
N PRO A 50 -18.90 -3.16 0.36
CA PRO A 50 -20.10 -2.31 0.37
C PRO A 50 -20.68 -2.01 1.76
N ASP A 51 -20.09 -2.51 2.84
CA ASP A 51 -20.53 -2.19 4.21
C ASP A 51 -20.23 -0.70 4.57
N ASP A 52 -19.53 0.01 3.67
CA ASP A 52 -19.05 1.40 3.76
C ASP A 52 -20.11 2.51 3.64
N ALA A 53 -21.41 2.19 3.65
CA ALA A 53 -22.46 3.20 3.83
C ALA A 53 -22.35 3.96 5.18
N TRP A 54 -21.51 3.46 6.10
CA TRP A 54 -21.38 3.83 7.51
C TRP A 54 -20.48 5.07 7.80
N LEU A 55 -19.67 5.59 6.86
CA LEU A 55 -18.69 6.67 7.16
C LEU A 55 -18.76 7.89 6.23
N ALA A 56 -19.89 8.61 6.21
CA ALA A 56 -20.03 9.83 5.39
C ALA A 56 -19.04 10.97 5.71
N ALA A 57 -18.41 10.99 6.90
CA ALA A 57 -17.38 11.98 7.29
C ALA A 57 -15.96 11.41 7.43
N ARG A 58 -15.82 10.19 7.98
CA ARG A 58 -14.51 9.51 8.19
C ARG A 58 -14.02 8.80 6.92
N GLY A 59 -14.93 8.28 6.10
CA GLY A 59 -14.63 7.62 4.82
C GLY A 59 -14.01 8.60 3.82
N THR A 60 -14.33 9.90 3.92
CA THR A 60 -13.73 10.92 3.05
C THR A 60 -12.23 11.10 3.32
N ALA A 61 -11.79 11.02 4.58
CA ALA A 61 -10.37 11.17 4.93
C ALA A 61 -9.56 9.94 4.49
N ALA A 62 -10.07 8.73 4.77
CA ALA A 62 -9.47 7.47 4.33
C ALA A 62 -9.40 7.38 2.80
N LEU A 63 -10.48 7.76 2.10
CA LEU A 63 -10.54 7.79 0.64
C LEU A 63 -9.50 8.77 0.04
N ARG A 64 -9.34 9.96 0.64
CA ARG A 64 -8.30 10.91 0.21
C ARG A 64 -6.89 10.38 0.46
N GLU A 65 -6.64 9.78 1.62
CA GLU A 65 -5.36 9.17 1.96
C GLU A 65 -5.01 8.07 0.95
N ARG A 66 -5.94 7.14 0.71
CA ARG A 66 -5.81 6.10 -0.32
C ARG A 66 -5.53 6.69 -1.70
N THR A 67 -6.28 7.70 -2.12
CA THR A 67 -6.10 8.35 -3.43
C THR A 67 -4.70 8.95 -3.56
N ALA A 68 -4.20 9.60 -2.49
CA ALA A 68 -2.85 10.13 -2.45
C ALA A 68 -1.78 9.03 -2.51
N LEU A 69 -2.00 7.88 -1.83
CA LEU A 69 -1.10 6.73 -1.90
C LEU A 69 -1.04 6.14 -3.31
N ILE A 70 -2.19 5.98 -3.98
CA ILE A 70 -2.25 5.51 -5.38
C ILE A 70 -1.55 6.49 -6.32
N ALA A 71 -1.75 7.81 -6.13
CA ALA A 71 -1.08 8.83 -6.93
C ALA A 71 0.44 8.78 -6.77
N ARG A 72 0.96 8.76 -5.53
CA ARG A 72 2.40 8.62 -5.24
C ARG A 72 2.99 7.34 -5.82
N MET A 73 2.23 6.24 -5.82
CA MET A 73 2.65 5.00 -6.48
C MET A 73 2.76 5.16 -7.99
N GLY A 74 1.83 5.89 -8.61
CA GLY A 74 1.87 6.25 -10.03
C GLY A 74 3.09 7.09 -10.39
N GLU A 75 3.48 8.03 -9.52
CA GLU A 75 4.66 8.88 -9.68
C GLU A 75 5.98 8.11 -9.58
N LEU A 76 6.05 7.12 -8.68
CA LEU A 76 7.25 6.27 -8.51
C LEU A 76 7.37 5.18 -9.57
N GLY A 77 6.27 4.80 -10.24
CA GLY A 77 6.25 3.76 -11.25
C GLY A 77 7.25 3.95 -12.40
N PRO A 78 7.28 5.12 -13.08
CA PRO A 78 8.28 5.45 -14.09
C PRO A 78 9.70 5.54 -13.51
N GLN A 79 9.86 6.09 -12.30
CA GLN A 79 11.16 6.25 -11.66
C GLN A 79 11.85 4.90 -11.41
N VAL A 80 11.10 3.85 -11.11
CA VAL A 80 11.64 2.48 -11.03
C VAL A 80 12.34 2.07 -12.31
N LEU A 81 11.78 2.42 -13.47
CA LEU A 81 12.31 2.02 -14.77
C LEU A 81 13.48 2.90 -15.20
N GLU A 82 13.38 4.20 -14.94
CA GLU A 82 14.20 5.21 -15.61
C GLU A 82 15.28 5.82 -14.71
N SER A 83 15.09 5.81 -13.38
CA SER A 83 16.02 6.50 -12.47
C SER A 83 17.41 5.83 -12.48
N PRO A 84 18.49 6.61 -12.66
CA PRO A 84 19.85 6.13 -12.46
C PRO A 84 20.17 5.94 -10.96
N ASP A 85 19.50 6.67 -10.06
CA ASP A 85 19.65 6.50 -8.61
C ASP A 85 18.64 5.47 -8.10
N VAL A 86 19.07 4.21 -8.16
CA VAL A 86 18.26 3.06 -7.72
C VAL A 86 18.08 3.04 -6.20
N ALA A 87 19.07 3.55 -5.45
CA ALA A 87 19.02 3.58 -4.00
C ALA A 87 17.96 4.59 -3.51
N GLU A 88 17.89 5.76 -4.13
CA GLU A 88 16.87 6.76 -3.84
C GLU A 88 15.46 6.23 -4.13
N VAL A 89 15.24 5.63 -5.30
CA VAL A 89 13.94 5.03 -5.65
C VAL A 89 13.56 3.93 -4.67
N ARG A 90 14.50 3.05 -4.30
CA ARG A 90 14.27 2.01 -3.30
C ARG A 90 13.83 2.61 -1.96
N GLN A 91 14.50 3.65 -1.48
CA GLN A 91 14.14 4.33 -0.23
C GLN A 91 12.78 5.04 -0.32
N ALA A 92 12.44 5.63 -1.46
CA ALA A 92 11.13 6.22 -1.69
C ALA A 92 10.01 5.15 -1.65
N LEU A 93 10.24 3.99 -2.26
CA LEU A 93 9.30 2.86 -2.24
C LEU A 93 9.14 2.24 -0.85
N LEU A 94 10.20 2.12 -0.06
CA LEU A 94 10.11 1.66 1.33
C LEU A 94 9.30 2.63 2.19
N ARG A 95 9.47 3.94 2.01
CA ARG A 95 8.65 4.96 2.67
C ARG A 95 7.18 4.88 2.25
N LEU A 96 6.91 4.74 0.96
CA LEU A 96 5.55 4.52 0.46
C LEU A 96 4.92 3.26 1.08
N LEU A 97 5.67 2.17 1.18
CA LEU A 97 5.19 0.93 1.78
C LEU A 97 4.83 1.12 3.26
N ALA A 98 5.64 1.86 4.02
CA ALA A 98 5.34 2.18 5.42
C ALA A 98 4.06 3.04 5.56
N ASP A 99 3.86 3.99 4.64
CA ASP A 99 2.65 4.82 4.62
C ASP A 99 1.39 3.99 4.29
N ILE A 100 1.49 3.03 3.36
CA ILE A 100 0.39 2.11 3.03
C ILE A 100 0.07 1.17 4.20
N ASP A 101 1.10 0.64 4.88
CA ASP A 101 0.88 -0.22 6.06
C ASP A 101 0.15 0.56 7.17
N ARG A 102 0.57 1.81 7.43
CA ARG A 102 -0.12 2.68 8.38
C ARG A 102 -1.57 2.94 8.00
N HIS A 103 -1.86 3.12 6.71
CA HIS A 103 -3.24 3.29 6.24
C HIS A 103 -4.11 2.05 6.56
N PHE A 104 -3.63 0.84 6.26
CA PHE A 104 -4.35 -0.38 6.61
C PHE A 104 -4.48 -0.61 8.12
N GLN A 105 -3.48 -0.22 8.91
CA GLN A 105 -3.57 -0.26 10.37
C GLN A 105 -4.71 0.64 10.87
N LYS A 106 -4.77 1.90 10.43
CA LYS A 106 -5.86 2.82 10.79
C LYS A 106 -7.25 2.28 10.43
N LEU A 107 -7.39 1.67 9.25
CA LEU A 107 -8.67 1.08 8.83
C LEU A 107 -9.09 -0.07 9.76
N ARG A 108 -8.15 -0.92 10.13
CA ARG A 108 -8.41 -2.02 11.07
C ARG A 108 -8.76 -1.49 12.47
N ASP A 109 -8.04 -0.47 12.95
CA ASP A 109 -8.30 0.12 14.26
C ASP A 109 -9.71 0.74 14.32
N LEU A 110 -10.12 1.46 13.27
CA LEU A 110 -11.49 1.99 13.13
C LEU A 110 -12.55 0.88 13.15
N ALA A 111 -12.30 -0.25 12.47
CA ALA A 111 -13.22 -1.38 12.47
C ALA A 111 -13.35 -2.04 13.86
N TYR A 112 -12.28 -2.04 14.67
CA TYR A 112 -12.33 -2.57 16.04
C TYR A 112 -13.07 -1.63 17.01
N ASP A 113 -12.81 -0.32 16.93
CA ASP A 113 -13.48 0.68 17.77
C ASP A 113 -15.02 0.62 17.62
N ASP A 114 -15.51 0.39 16.40
CA ASP A 114 -16.94 0.31 16.11
C ASP A 114 -17.59 -0.96 16.69
N VAL A 115 -16.90 -2.11 16.62
CA VAL A 115 -17.37 -3.36 17.25
C VAL A 115 -17.46 -3.20 18.77
N GLU A 116 -16.46 -2.59 19.41
CA GLU A 116 -16.48 -2.36 20.86
C GLU A 116 -17.65 -1.46 21.29
N MET A 117 -18.01 -0.46 20.48
CA MET A 117 -19.20 0.39 20.72
C MET A 117 -20.53 -0.36 20.56
N GLU A 118 -20.67 -1.26 19.59
CA GLU A 118 -21.91 -2.05 19.40
C GLU A 118 -22.16 -3.07 20.51
N PHE A 119 -21.10 -3.65 21.09
CA PHE A 119 -21.21 -4.62 22.18
C PHE A 119 -21.29 -3.99 23.59
N GLY A 120 -20.91 -2.72 23.75
CA GLY A 120 -20.92 -2.00 25.03
C GLY A 120 -22.28 -1.41 25.47
N GLY A 121 -23.35 -1.57 24.68
CA GLY A 121 -24.68 -0.99 24.95
C GLY A 121 -25.63 -1.83 25.82
N SER A 122 -25.12 -2.85 26.52
CA SER A 122 -25.94 -3.78 27.31
C SER A 122 -25.63 -3.70 28.81
N GLU A 123 -25.96 -2.57 29.45
CA GLU A 123 -26.16 -2.50 30.91
C GLU A 123 -27.36 -1.62 31.27
#